data_AF-A0A3D0NLN2-F1
#
_entry.id   AF-A0A3D0NLN2-F1
#
_cell.length_a   1.000
_cell.length_b   1.000
_cell.length_c   1.000
_cell.angle_alpha   90.00
_cell.angle_beta   90.00
_cell.angle_gamma   90.00
#
_symmetry.space_group_name_H-M   'P 1'
#
loop_
_entity.id
_entity.type
_entity.pdbx_description
1 polymer ?
#
loop_
_entity_poly.entity_id
_entity_poly.type
_entity_poly.pdbx_seq_one_letter_code
_entity_poly.pdbx_strand_id
1 'polypeptide(L)'
;MPKTVQIRDLDDEVYGGLVRRAAEERISVPELLRREAARLASRPSMTAWLSRIGRRPSSVSTADVLATLDEWRGEWPDAHR
;
A
#
# COMPACT_ATOMS: atom_id res chain seq x y z
N MET A 1 14.90 -23.10 0.31
CA MET A 1 15.48 -23.16 1.67
C MET A 1 14.59 -22.38 2.62
N PRO A 2 14.17 -22.95 3.77
CA PRO A 2 13.44 -22.19 4.78
C PRO A 2 14.31 -21.06 5.32
N LYS A 3 13.70 -19.90 5.59
CA LYS A 3 14.34 -18.72 6.19
C LYS A 3 13.56 -18.34 7.45
N THR A 4 14.28 -17.99 8.50
CA THR A 4 13.70 -17.52 9.77
C THR A 4 14.06 -16.06 9.97
N VAL A 5 13.09 -15.26 10.39
CA VAL A 5 13.27 -13.84 10.75
C VAL A 5 12.96 -13.70 12.23
N GLN A 6 13.86 -13.08 12.98
CA GLN A 6 13.64 -12.70 14.37
C GLN A 6 13.45 -11.19 14.45
N ILE A 7 12.38 -10.76 15.10
CA ILE A 7 12.11 -9.34 15.39
C ILE A 7 12.53 -9.10 16.83
N ARG A 8 13.45 -8.15 17.04
CA ARG A 8 13.97 -7.78 18.37
C ARG A 8 13.24 -6.55 18.89
N ASP A 9 13.29 -6.37 20.20
CA ASP A 9 12.80 -5.17 20.89
C ASP A 9 11.34 -4.84 20.53
N LEU A 10 10.49 -5.87 20.49
CA LEU A 10 9.08 -5.72 20.19
C LEU A 10 8.32 -5.37 21.47
N ASP A 11 7.64 -4.24 21.49
CA ASP A 11 6.79 -3.84 22.61
C ASP A 11 5.70 -4.88 22.90
N ASP A 12 5.49 -5.16 24.19
CA ASP A 12 4.49 -6.15 24.64
C ASP A 12 3.08 -5.82 24.17
N GLU A 13 2.73 -4.53 24.07
CA GLU A 13 1.45 -4.08 23.54
C GLU A 13 1.28 -4.48 22.06
N VAL A 14 2.34 -4.31 21.26
CA VAL A 14 2.34 -4.68 19.84
C VAL A 14 2.20 -6.19 19.70
N TYR A 15 2.96 -6.95 20.49
CA TYR A 15 2.83 -8.41 20.49
C TYR A 15 1.42 -8.86 20.91
N GLY A 16 0.84 -8.25 21.94
CA GLY A 16 -0.54 -8.50 22.36
C GLY A 16 -1.56 -8.20 21.27
N GLY A 17 -1.37 -7.12 20.50
CA GLY A 17 -2.16 -6.81 19.31
C GLY A 17 -2.09 -7.89 18.23
N LEU A 18 -0.89 -8.41 17.96
CA LEU A 18 -0.67 -9.51 17.01
C LEU A 18 -1.33 -10.81 17.46
N VAL A 19 -1.25 -11.15 18.76
CA VAL A 19 -1.91 -12.33 19.34
C VAL A 19 -3.42 -12.25 19.13
N ARG A 20 -4.04 -11.12 19.45
CA ARG A 20 -5.49 -10.92 19.29
C ARG A 20 -5.91 -11.08 17.83
N ARG A 21 -5.17 -10.49 16.89
CA ARG A 21 -5.46 -10.59 15.46
C ARG A 21 -5.28 -12.01 14.91
N ALA A 22 -4.24 -12.72 15.36
CA ALA A 22 -4.02 -14.11 14.99
C ALA A 22 -5.14 -15.02 15.52
N ALA A 23 -5.64 -14.76 16.73
CA ALA A 23 -6.75 -15.48 17.33
C ALA A 23 -8.07 -15.27 16.55
N GLU A 24 -8.37 -14.04 16.12
CA GLU A 24 -9.52 -13.72 15.27
C GLU A 24 -9.52 -14.56 13.97
N GLU A 25 -8.34 -14.76 13.38
CA GLU A 25 -8.16 -15.56 12.16
C GLU A 25 -7.95 -17.07 12.44
N ARG A 26 -7.93 -17.50 13.72
CA ARG A 26 -7.63 -18.87 14.16
C ARG A 26 -6.32 -19.43 13.62
N ILE A 27 -5.29 -18.58 13.57
CA ILE A 27 -3.93 -18.94 13.16
C ILE A 27 -2.92 -18.58 14.25
N SER A 28 -1.68 -19.04 14.11
CA SER A 28 -0.60 -18.65 15.01
C SER A 28 -0.02 -17.29 14.63
N VAL A 29 0.58 -16.58 15.59
CA VAL A 29 1.26 -15.29 15.33
C VAL A 29 2.35 -15.41 14.26
N PRO A 30 3.21 -16.45 14.24
CA PRO A 30 4.18 -16.62 13.15
C PRO A 30 3.53 -16.80 11.77
N GLU A 31 2.39 -17.49 11.68
CA GLU A 31 1.66 -17.66 10.42
C GLU A 31 1.04 -16.34 9.94
N LEU A 32 0.46 -15.56 10.85
CA LEU A 32 -0.01 -14.20 10.56
C LEU A 32 1.14 -13.34 9.99
N LEU A 33 2.28 -13.28 10.71
CA LEU A 33 3.44 -12.50 10.28
C LEU A 33 4.00 -12.97 8.94
N ARG A 34 4.00 -14.29 8.68
CA ARG A 34 4.42 -14.83 7.38
C ARG A 34 3.53 -14.36 6.24
N ARG A 35 2.20 -14.34 6.43
CA ARG A 35 1.23 -13.85 5.44
C ARG A 35 1.41 -12.36 5.18
N GLU A 36 1.57 -11.58 6.24
CA GLU A 36 1.79 -10.14 6.11
C GLU A 36 3.14 -9.80 5.46
N ALA A 37 4.19 -10.55 5.77
CA ALA A 37 5.48 -10.42 5.08
C ALA A 37 5.36 -10.73 3.57
N ALA A 38 4.58 -11.76 3.21
CA ALA A 38 4.30 -12.07 1.80
C ALA A 38 3.48 -10.97 1.12
N ARG A 39 2.48 -10.41 1.82
CA ARG A 39 1.68 -9.27 1.34
C ARG A 39 2.53 -8.02 1.14
N LEU A 40 3.46 -7.77 2.05
CA LEU A 40 4.40 -6.66 1.95
C LEU A 40 5.34 -6.83 0.76
N ALA A 41 5.90 -8.03 0.57
CA ALA A 41 6.81 -8.33 -0.53
C ALA A 41 6.13 -8.36 -1.91
N SER A 42 4.83 -8.69 -1.98
CA SER A 42 4.10 -8.76 -3.26
C SER A 42 3.77 -7.38 -3.84
N ARG A 43 3.74 -6.33 -3.00
CA ARG A 43 3.45 -4.97 -3.43
C ARG A 43 4.77 -4.29 -3.83
N PRO A 44 4.95 -3.87 -5.09
CA PRO A 44 6.08 -3.02 -5.43
C PRO A 44 5.99 -1.73 -4.62
N SER A 45 7.14 -1.23 -4.15
CA SER A 45 7.16 0.10 -3.54
C SER A 45 6.63 1.13 -4.55
N MET A 46 6.03 2.22 -4.07
CA MET A 46 5.51 3.26 -4.95
C MET A 46 6.61 3.80 -5.86
N THR A 47 7.84 3.97 -5.35
CA THR A 47 9.02 4.35 -6.13
C THR A 47 9.37 3.32 -7.21
N ALA A 48 9.36 2.03 -6.89
CA ALA A 48 9.64 0.97 -7.87
C ALA A 48 8.55 0.88 -8.94
N TRP A 49 7.29 1.09 -8.55
CA TRP A 49 6.16 1.15 -9.46
C TRP A 49 6.23 2.38 -10.38
N LEU A 50 6.47 3.57 -9.83
CA LEU A 50 6.68 4.83 -10.58
C LEU A 50 7.84 4.71 -11.56
N SER A 51 8.97 4.12 -11.14
CA SER A 51 10.12 3.87 -12.02
C SER A 51 9.80 2.91 -13.17
N ARG A 52 8.86 1.97 -12.96
CA ARG A 52 8.41 1.03 -13.98
C ARG A 52 7.46 1.68 -14.98
N ILE A 53 6.53 2.53 -14.52
CA ILE A 53 5.53 3.17 -15.39
C ILE A 53 6.06 4.43 -16.08
N GLY A 54 6.97 5.19 -15.45
CA GLY A 54 7.56 6.40 -16.03
C GLY A 54 8.41 6.15 -17.28
N ARG A 55 8.73 4.88 -17.57
CA ARG A 55 9.42 4.46 -18.80
C ARG A 55 8.50 4.30 -20.00
N ARG A 56 7.18 4.40 -19.84
CA ARG A 56 6.21 4.23 -20.91
C ARG A 56 5.71 5.61 -21.37
N PRO A 57 6.13 6.12 -22.55
CA PRO A 57 5.61 7.39 -23.04
C PRO A 57 4.09 7.26 -23.23
N SER A 58 3.35 8.18 -22.63
CA SER A 58 1.92 8.35 -22.87
C SER A 58 1.74 9.32 -24.03
N SER A 59 0.82 9.02 -24.95
CA SER A 59 0.37 9.97 -25.97
C SER A 59 -0.60 11.01 -25.41
N VAL A 60 -1.12 10.79 -24.20
CA VAL A 60 -2.01 11.72 -23.49
C VAL A 60 -1.15 12.59 -22.58
N SER A 61 -1.28 13.91 -22.73
CA SER A 61 -0.55 14.86 -21.89
C SER A 61 -1.21 15.00 -20.52
N THR A 62 -0.44 15.46 -19.52
CA THR A 62 -1.00 15.80 -18.21
C THR A 62 -2.06 16.89 -18.30
N ALA A 63 -1.92 17.83 -19.23
CA ALA A 63 -2.89 18.89 -19.45
C ALA A 63 -4.24 18.33 -19.93
N ASP A 64 -4.23 17.36 -20.86
CA ASP A 64 -5.46 16.71 -21.34
C ASP A 64 -6.18 15.97 -20.21
N VAL A 65 -5.43 15.26 -19.36
CA VAL A 65 -5.99 14.56 -18.19
C VAL A 65 -6.64 15.53 -17.22
N LEU A 66 -5.97 16.65 -16.91
CA LEU A 66 -6.51 17.65 -15.99
C LEU A 66 -7.77 18.31 -16.57
N ALA A 67 -7.75 18.67 -17.84
CA ALA A 67 -8.92 19.25 -18.51
C ALA A 67 -10.13 18.32 -18.46
N THR A 68 -9.96 17.02 -18.73
CA THR A 68 -11.05 16.04 -18.61
C THR A 68 -11.51 15.86 -17.17
N LEU A 69 -10.59 15.83 -16.19
CA LEU A 69 -10.97 15.71 -14.79
C LEU A 69 -11.76 16.93 -14.29
N ASP A 70 -11.38 18.13 -14.74
CA ASP A 70 -12.07 19.37 -14.39
C ASP A 70 -13.47 19.42 -15.04
N GLU A 71 -13.60 18.94 -16.28
CA GLU A 71 -14.91 18.76 -16.92
C GLU A 71 -15.82 17.81 -16.11
N TRP A 72 -15.26 16.70 -15.62
CA TRP A 72 -16.02 15.71 -14.83
C TRP A 72 -16.38 16.18 -13.42
N ARG A 73 -15.49 16.94 -12.77
CA ARG A 73 -15.75 17.51 -11.43
C ARG A 73 -16.76 18.64 -11.49
N GLY A 74 -16.93 19.26 -12.66
CA GLY A 74 -17.68 20.49 -12.81
C GLY A 74 -16.97 21.65 -12.12
N GLU A 75 -17.64 22.79 -12.09
CA GLU A 75 -17.08 24.02 -11.55
C GLU A 75 -16.88 23.89 -10.02
N TRP A 76 -15.71 24.34 -9.54
CA TRP A 76 -15.41 24.31 -8.11
C TRP A 76 -16.41 25.21 -7.37
N PRO A 77 -16.97 24.80 -6.21
CA PRO A 77 -18.07 25.52 -5.55
C PRO A 77 -17.81 27.01 -5.25
N ASP A 78 -16.54 27.43 -5.22
CA ASP A 78 -16.10 28.80 -4.95
C ASP A 78 -15.40 29.49 -6.14
N ALA A 79 -15.52 29.00 -7.37
CA ALA A 79 -14.85 29.58 -8.54
C ALA A 79 -15.30 31.02 -8.90
N HIS A 80 -16.34 31.53 -8.24
CA HIS A 80 -16.96 32.84 -8.49
C HIS A 80 -17.06 33.73 -7.24
N ARG A 81 -16.31 33.43 -6.17
CA ARG A 81 -16.25 34.27 -4.97
C ARG A 81 -14.95 35.07 -4.90
#